data_AF-A0A2V6C5U6-F1
#
_entry.id   AF-A0A2V6C5U6-F1
#
_cell.length_a   1.000
_cell.length_b   1.000
_cell.length_c   1.000
_cell.angle_alpha   90.00
_cell.angle_beta   90.00
_cell.angle_gamma   90.00
#
_symmetry.space_group_name_H-M   'P 1'
#
loop_
_entity.id
_entity.type
_entity.pdbx_description
1 polymer ?
#
loop_
_entity_poly.entity_id
_entity_poly.type
_entity_poly.pdbx_seq_one_letter_code
_entity_poly.pdbx_strand_id
1 'polypeptide(L)'
;MSRLIFVWLAAIFVLLCLGWSGCSSSGESGLDEEKESNYLAGRSRKSAQNYTGAIEAFEQALEANPRSAAAHLELGLIYYQNVNTHWARAIYHFEKYLELRPKANNADLIRQNIGYCKLALAKEVPYTPNNDLIRKEVERMGRENTDLRRQVEQLKAQLSLRPVSAANGAAAFKSLNGSTLKPLTPVTSNPALRYAQPGERQPEPPPADETAQPTAASKTHVVKSGDTPYAIARIYGVKLASLLSANPGLDPRRLRPGQTVVIPWR
;
A
#
# COMPACT_ATOMS: atom_id res chain seq x y z
N MET A 1 -10.61 1.08 68.00
CA MET A 1 -9.44 0.64 67.21
C MET A 1 -9.76 0.46 65.71
N SER A 2 -10.97 0.07 65.34
CA SER A 2 -11.41 -0.16 63.94
C SER A 2 -11.48 1.08 63.04
N ARG A 3 -11.73 2.28 63.57
CA ARG A 3 -11.78 3.52 62.76
C ARG A 3 -10.40 4.05 62.34
N LEU A 4 -9.35 3.84 63.14
CA LEU A 4 -7.99 4.23 62.76
C LEU A 4 -7.44 3.33 61.65
N ILE A 5 -7.71 2.02 61.71
CA ILE A 5 -7.23 1.06 60.71
C ILE A 5 -7.81 1.36 59.32
N PHE A 6 -9.09 1.78 59.25
CA PHE A 6 -9.74 2.14 58.00
C PHE A 6 -9.16 3.42 57.36
N VAL A 7 -8.76 4.40 58.18
CA VAL A 7 -8.12 5.64 57.72
C VAL A 7 -6.72 5.36 57.17
N TRP A 8 -5.96 4.47 57.82
CA TRP A 8 -4.63 4.06 57.35
C TRP A 8 -4.69 3.24 56.07
N LEU A 9 -5.66 2.32 55.93
CA LEU A 9 -5.85 1.54 54.69
C LEU A 9 -6.28 2.44 53.51
N ALA A 10 -7.15 3.43 53.74
CA ALA A 10 -7.52 4.38 52.71
C ALA A 10 -6.35 5.28 52.27
N ALA A 11 -5.49 5.70 53.21
CA ALA A 11 -4.31 6.50 52.91
C ALA A 11 -3.27 5.73 52.07
N ILE A 12 -3.08 4.44 52.37
CA ILE A 12 -2.18 3.56 51.59
C ILE A 12 -2.73 3.34 50.17
N PHE A 13 -4.05 3.21 50.01
CA PHE A 13 -4.68 3.03 48.70
C PHE A 13 -4.56 4.30 47.83
N VAL A 14 -4.71 5.49 48.42
CA VAL A 14 -4.49 6.77 47.71
C VAL A 14 -3.02 6.94 47.31
N LEU A 15 -2.07 6.53 48.15
CA LEU A 15 -0.63 6.51 47.83
C LEU A 15 -0.30 5.51 46.71
N LEU A 16 -0.99 4.36 46.67
CA LEU A 16 -0.87 3.37 45.60
C LEU A 16 -1.47 3.86 44.26
N CYS A 17 -2.58 4.61 44.30
CA CYS A 17 -3.16 5.23 43.09
C CYS A 17 -2.32 6.40 42.56
N LEU A 18 -1.61 7.12 43.44
CA LEU A 18 -0.65 8.16 43.06
C LEU A 18 0.66 7.56 42.50
N GLY A 19 0.95 6.29 42.77
CA GLY A 19 2.07 5.55 42.17
C GLY A 19 1.79 4.96 40.77
N TRP A 20 0.52 4.89 40.36
CA TRP A 20 0.09 4.44 39.03
C TRP A 20 -0.44 5.55 38.12
N SER A 21 -0.46 6.78 38.62
CA SER A 21 -0.63 7.96 37.76
C SER A 21 0.71 8.32 37.12
N GLY A 22 1.29 7.36 36.39
CA GLY A 22 2.34 7.62 35.42
C GLY A 22 1.73 8.43 34.28
N CYS A 23 1.76 9.76 34.44
CA CYS A 23 1.41 10.69 33.40
C CYS A 23 2.21 10.39 32.12
N SER A 24 1.45 10.24 31.03
CA SER A 24 1.85 10.26 29.63
C SER A 24 3.10 11.11 29.33
N SER A 25 4.22 10.47 28.97
CA SER A 25 5.31 11.13 28.26
C SER A 25 4.95 11.22 26.77
N SER A 26 3.97 12.06 26.45
CA SER A 26 3.74 12.53 25.09
C SER A 26 4.84 13.53 24.74
N GLY A 27 5.95 13.01 24.23
CA GLY A 27 7.10 13.79 23.77
C GLY A 27 8.41 13.03 23.93
N GLU A 28 8.52 11.84 23.33
CA GLU A 28 9.83 11.19 23.16
C GLU A 28 10.73 12.14 22.38
N SER A 29 11.65 12.74 23.12
CA SER A 29 12.72 13.53 22.54
C SER A 29 13.56 12.56 21.72
N GLY A 30 13.74 12.84 20.43
CA GLY A 30 14.57 11.98 19.57
C GLY A 30 16.03 11.84 20.03
N LEU A 31 16.41 12.56 21.10
CA LEU A 31 17.71 12.53 21.76
C LEU A 31 17.86 11.38 22.75
N ASP A 32 16.75 10.80 23.25
CA ASP A 32 16.83 9.73 24.26
C ASP A 32 16.95 8.35 23.60
N GLU A 33 16.33 8.16 22.43
CA GLU A 33 16.52 6.96 21.57
C GLU A 33 18.00 6.79 21.18
N GLU A 34 18.70 7.89 20.90
CA GLU A 34 20.09 7.85 20.44
C GLU A 34 21.10 7.51 21.53
N LYS A 35 20.70 7.55 22.81
CA LYS A 35 21.55 7.19 23.96
C LYS A 35 21.46 5.72 24.33
N GLU A 36 20.56 4.97 23.70
CA GLU A 36 20.38 3.55 23.98
C GLU A 36 21.65 2.76 23.63
N SER A 37 22.11 1.92 24.56
CA SER A 37 23.37 1.17 24.42
C SER A 37 23.41 0.33 23.13
N ASN A 38 22.31 -0.36 22.81
CA ASN A 38 22.22 -1.20 21.61
C ASN A 38 22.21 -0.37 20.32
N TYR A 39 21.54 0.79 20.32
CA TYR A 39 21.54 1.71 19.19
C TYR A 39 22.95 2.29 18.93
N LEU A 40 23.66 2.68 19.98
CA LEU A 40 25.06 3.15 19.88
C LEU A 40 25.99 2.05 19.38
N ALA A 41 25.81 0.80 19.83
CA ALA A 41 26.54 -0.34 19.32
C ALA A 41 26.27 -0.57 17.82
N GLY A 42 25.01 -0.44 17.38
CA GLY A 42 24.63 -0.49 15.96
C GLY A 42 25.32 0.58 15.13
N ARG A 43 25.34 1.83 15.62
CA ARG A 43 26.06 2.94 14.97
C ARG A 43 27.56 2.69 14.85
N SER A 44 28.19 2.20 15.92
CA SER A 44 29.62 1.86 15.92
C SER A 44 29.93 0.79 14.87
N ARG A 45 29.16 -0.31 14.86
CA ARG A 45 29.33 -1.41 13.89
C ARG A 45 29.08 -0.95 12.45
N LYS A 46 28.08 -0.09 12.21
CA LYS A 46 27.81 0.52 10.90
C LYS A 46 29.00 1.38 10.43
N SER A 47 29.59 2.18 11.33
CA SER A 47 30.78 2.98 11.01
C SER A 47 32.01 2.13 10.69
N ALA A 48 32.10 0.94 11.28
CA ALA A 48 33.10 -0.07 10.98
C ALA A 48 32.79 -0.90 9.71
N GLN A 49 31.75 -0.51 8.94
CA GLN A 49 31.25 -1.24 7.76
C GLN A 49 30.79 -2.69 8.04
N ASN A 50 30.66 -3.05 9.32
CA ASN A 50 30.11 -4.34 9.75
C ASN A 50 28.58 -4.24 9.75
N TYR A 51 27.99 -4.28 8.55
CA TYR A 51 26.56 -4.11 8.37
C TYR A 51 25.74 -5.25 8.98
N THR A 52 26.24 -6.48 8.96
CA THR A 52 25.56 -7.63 9.60
C THR A 52 25.47 -7.42 11.11
N GLY A 53 26.59 -7.10 11.77
CA GLY A 53 26.59 -6.81 13.20
C GLY A 53 25.80 -5.54 13.55
N ALA A 54 25.75 -4.55 12.65
CA ALA A 54 24.94 -3.35 12.85
C ALA A 54 23.45 -3.67 12.85
N ILE A 55 22.99 -4.54 11.94
CA ILE A 55 21.60 -4.99 11.88
C ILE A 55 21.20 -5.64 13.20
N GLU A 56 21.99 -6.61 13.68
CA GLU A 56 21.70 -7.31 14.94
C GLU A 56 21.58 -6.35 16.13
N ALA A 57 22.48 -5.37 16.22
CA ALA A 57 22.46 -4.40 17.31
C ALA A 57 21.27 -3.43 17.22
N PHE A 58 20.85 -3.03 16.01
CA PHE A 58 19.65 -2.22 15.83
C PHE A 58 18.36 -3.04 16.05
N GLU A 59 18.35 -4.32 15.70
CA GLU A 59 17.23 -5.23 16.02
C GLU A 59 17.08 -5.40 17.53
N GLN A 60 18.18 -5.60 18.27
CA GLN A 60 18.16 -5.61 19.74
C GLN A 60 17.69 -4.29 20.35
N ALA A 61 18.03 -3.16 19.73
CA ALA A 61 17.48 -1.86 20.14
C ALA A 61 15.96 -1.78 19.90
N LEU A 62 15.46 -2.36 18.80
CA LEU A 62 14.01 -2.44 18.55
C LEU A 62 13.29 -3.46 19.45
N GLU A 63 13.97 -4.49 19.95
CA GLU A 63 13.41 -5.40 20.95
C GLU A 63 13.18 -4.68 22.29
N ALA A 64 14.13 -3.82 22.69
CA ALA A 64 14.01 -3.02 23.90
C ALA A 64 13.05 -1.83 23.73
N ASN A 65 13.10 -1.15 22.58
CA ASN A 65 12.21 -0.07 22.21
C ASN A 65 11.66 -0.22 20.77
N PRO A 66 10.48 -0.88 20.61
CA PRO A 66 9.84 -1.05 19.31
C PRO A 66 9.37 0.25 18.63
N ARG A 67 9.40 1.39 19.34
CA ARG A 67 9.00 2.71 18.83
C ARG A 67 10.20 3.61 18.52
N SER A 68 11.43 3.07 18.55
CA SER A 68 12.64 3.81 18.18
C SER A 68 12.65 4.14 16.69
N ALA A 69 12.31 5.39 16.38
CA ALA A 69 12.31 5.90 15.01
C ALA A 69 13.73 5.91 14.45
N ALA A 70 14.72 6.27 15.28
CA ALA A 70 16.12 6.30 14.87
C ALA A 70 16.62 4.90 14.42
N ALA A 71 16.31 3.84 15.18
CA ALA A 71 16.69 2.47 14.83
C ALA A 71 16.01 1.99 13.54
N HIS A 72 14.71 2.28 13.37
CA HIS A 72 14.02 2.01 12.11
C HIS A 72 14.67 2.74 10.92
N LEU A 73 15.02 4.02 11.05
CA LEU A 73 15.67 4.76 9.97
C LEU A 73 17.00 4.12 9.56
N GLU A 74 17.83 3.75 10.54
CA GLU A 74 19.16 3.18 10.29
C GLU A 74 19.09 1.80 9.62
N LEU A 75 18.19 0.93 10.08
CA LEU A 75 17.94 -0.36 9.43
C LEU A 75 17.43 -0.18 8.00
N GLY A 76 16.52 0.77 7.78
CA GLY A 76 16.03 1.10 6.44
C GLY A 76 17.16 1.49 5.48
N LEU A 77 18.08 2.35 5.94
CA LEU A 77 19.25 2.78 5.16
C LEU A 77 20.22 1.64 4.89
N ILE A 78 20.48 0.80 5.89
CA ILE A 78 21.35 -0.38 5.73
C ILE A 78 20.76 -1.34 4.69
N TYR A 79 19.46 -1.65 4.75
CA TYR A 79 18.84 -2.53 3.75
C TYR A 79 18.73 -1.89 2.37
N TYR A 80 18.77 -0.56 2.28
CA TYR A 80 18.71 0.20 1.03
C TYR A 80 20.06 0.29 0.29
N GLN A 81 21.19 0.36 1.01
CA GLN A 81 22.48 0.72 0.42
C GLN A 81 23.47 -0.45 0.26
N ASN A 82 23.24 -1.57 0.93
CA ASN A 82 24.24 -2.63 1.02
C ASN A 82 24.14 -3.69 -0.09
N VAL A 83 25.24 -4.44 -0.28
CA VAL A 83 25.48 -5.41 -1.37
C VAL A 83 24.36 -6.46 -1.51
N ASN A 84 23.77 -6.87 -0.39
CA ASN A 84 22.57 -7.70 -0.37
C ASN A 84 21.37 -6.80 -0.07
N THR A 85 20.99 -5.95 -1.02
CA THR A 85 19.88 -5.02 -0.83
C THR A 85 18.58 -5.79 -0.63
N HIS A 86 17.83 -5.47 0.42
CA HIS A 86 16.55 -6.11 0.71
C HIS A 86 15.45 -5.05 0.64
N TRP A 87 14.97 -4.74 -0.58
CA TRP A 87 14.02 -3.64 -0.82
C TRP A 87 12.77 -3.74 0.07
N ALA A 88 12.24 -4.95 0.27
CA ALA A 88 11.07 -5.16 1.12
C ALA A 88 11.33 -4.78 2.59
N ARG A 89 12.49 -5.15 3.14
CA ARG A 89 12.87 -4.78 4.51
C ARG A 89 13.12 -3.28 4.63
N ALA A 90 13.79 -2.68 3.63
CA ALA A 90 13.99 -1.23 3.58
C ALA A 90 12.66 -0.47 3.61
N ILE A 91 11.68 -0.88 2.78
CA ILE A 91 10.33 -0.29 2.75
C ILE A 91 9.67 -0.38 4.13
N TYR A 92 9.68 -1.55 4.76
CA TYR A 92 9.07 -1.76 6.08
C TYR A 92 9.63 -0.78 7.13
N HIS A 93 10.96 -0.70 7.24
CA HIS A 93 11.60 0.16 8.23
C HIS A 93 11.40 1.65 7.93
N PHE A 94 11.41 2.06 6.66
CA PHE A 94 11.09 3.43 6.28
C PHE A 94 9.63 3.81 6.54
N GLU A 95 8.68 2.91 6.29
CA GLU A 95 7.26 3.13 6.59
C GLU A 95 7.06 3.27 8.10
N LYS A 96 7.68 2.42 8.93
CA LYS A 96 7.69 2.56 10.39
C LYS A 96 8.28 3.88 10.87
N TYR A 97 9.40 4.31 10.29
CA TYR A 97 9.99 5.62 10.59
C TYR A 97 9.00 6.78 10.33
N LEU A 98 8.30 6.74 9.19
CA LEU A 98 7.33 7.77 8.83
C LEU A 98 6.05 7.72 9.68
N GLU A 99 5.64 6.55 10.16
CA GLU A 99 4.55 6.41 11.14
C GLU A 99 4.91 7.10 12.46
N LEU A 100 6.15 6.92 12.93
CA LEU A 100 6.64 7.49 14.19
C LEU A 100 6.95 8.99 14.06
N ARG A 101 7.53 9.42 12.94
CA ARG A 101 7.92 10.82 12.68
C ARG A 101 7.41 11.34 11.34
N PRO A 102 6.09 11.57 11.19
CA PRO A 102 5.48 11.95 9.91
C PRO A 102 5.94 13.33 9.38
N LYS A 103 6.39 14.21 10.28
CA LYS A 103 6.85 15.58 9.99
C LYS A 103 8.37 15.74 10.13
N ALA A 104 9.14 14.64 10.07
CA ALA A 104 10.59 14.74 10.09
C ALA A 104 11.11 15.55 8.88
N ASN A 105 12.22 16.29 9.06
CA ASN A 105 12.80 17.13 8.02
C ASN A 105 13.21 16.32 6.76
N ASN A 106 13.56 15.05 6.94
CA ASN A 106 13.92 14.12 5.87
C ASN A 106 12.72 13.28 5.39
N ALA A 107 11.49 13.52 5.86
CA ALA A 107 10.35 12.65 5.57
C ALA A 107 10.06 12.52 4.06
N ASP A 108 10.24 13.61 3.29
CA ASP A 108 10.09 13.57 1.84
C ASP A 108 11.16 12.72 1.15
N LEU A 109 12.41 12.79 1.62
CA LEU A 109 13.48 11.93 1.12
C LEU A 109 13.18 10.45 1.39
N ILE A 110 12.69 10.13 2.60
CA ILE A 110 12.32 8.76 2.95
C ILE A 110 11.16 8.25 2.08
N ARG A 111 10.16 9.11 1.81
CA ARG A 111 9.08 8.78 0.85
C ARG A 111 9.61 8.50 -0.56
N GLN A 112 10.59 9.26 -1.03
CA GLN A 112 11.25 9.01 -2.32
C GLN A 112 12.02 7.68 -2.32
N ASN A 113 12.76 7.39 -1.25
CA ASN A 113 13.48 6.12 -1.11
C ASN A 113 12.52 4.91 -1.12
N ILE A 114 11.37 5.00 -0.44
CA ILE A 114 10.32 3.96 -0.52
C ILE A 114 9.85 3.78 -1.96
N GLY A 115 9.60 4.87 -2.69
CA GLY A 115 9.21 4.83 -4.09
C GLY A 115 10.24 4.12 -4.97
N TYR A 116 11.52 4.41 -4.77
CA TYR A 116 12.61 3.72 -5.45
C TYR A 116 12.65 2.23 -5.11
N CYS A 117 12.55 1.87 -3.82
CA CYS A 117 12.56 0.47 -3.38
C CYS A 117 11.40 -0.32 -4.02
N LYS A 118 10.19 0.28 -4.10
CA LYS A 118 9.02 -0.34 -4.73
C LYS A 118 9.26 -0.58 -6.23
N LEU A 119 9.89 0.38 -6.92
CA LEU A 119 10.25 0.23 -8.33
C LEU A 119 11.33 -0.85 -8.53
N ALA A 120 12.34 -0.90 -7.67
CA ALA A 120 13.41 -1.90 -7.75
C ALA A 120 12.85 -3.32 -7.52
N LEU A 121 12.01 -3.50 -6.50
CA LEU A 121 11.34 -4.76 -6.21
C LEU A 121 10.48 -5.23 -7.40
N ALA A 122 9.76 -4.31 -8.06
CA ALA A 122 8.96 -4.63 -9.24
C ALA A 122 9.80 -5.15 -10.42
N LYS A 123 11.08 -4.75 -10.53
CA LYS A 123 12.01 -5.23 -11.57
C LYS A 123 12.59 -6.61 -11.27
N GLU A 124 12.68 -6.98 -10.00
CA GLU A 124 13.25 -8.27 -9.57
C GLU A 124 12.28 -9.45 -9.72
N VAL A 125 10.98 -9.20 -9.81
CA VAL A 125 9.97 -10.26 -10.00
C VAL A 125 10.16 -10.92 -11.38
N PRO A 126 10.49 -12.22 -11.46
CA PRO A 126 10.80 -12.89 -12.72
C PRO A 126 9.61 -12.87 -13.69
N TYR A 127 9.93 -12.53 -14.93
CA TYR A 127 9.03 -12.36 -16.07
C TYR A 127 8.09 -13.55 -16.29
N THR A 128 6.81 -13.25 -16.49
CA THR A 128 5.91 -14.06 -17.30
C THR A 128 5.36 -13.19 -18.44
N PRO A 129 5.02 -13.75 -19.62
CA PRO A 129 4.76 -12.98 -20.84
C PRO A 129 3.59 -11.98 -20.80
N ASN A 130 2.86 -11.87 -19.68
CA ASN A 130 1.64 -11.10 -19.56
C ASN A 130 1.79 -9.81 -18.72
N ASN A 131 3.02 -9.37 -18.43
CA ASN A 131 3.29 -8.25 -17.52
C ASN A 131 3.66 -6.91 -18.21
N ASP A 132 3.77 -6.86 -19.55
CA ASP A 132 4.09 -5.60 -20.24
C ASP A 132 2.98 -4.55 -20.16
N LEU A 133 1.72 -4.99 -20.19
CA LEU A 133 0.57 -4.11 -19.99
C LEU A 133 0.53 -3.59 -18.56
N ILE A 134 0.73 -4.47 -17.58
CA ILE A 134 0.77 -4.11 -16.16
C ILE A 134 1.94 -3.17 -15.87
N ARG A 135 3.11 -3.38 -16.50
CA ARG A 135 4.25 -2.46 -16.40
C ARG A 135 3.91 -1.08 -16.98
N LYS A 136 3.40 -1.02 -18.20
CA LYS A 136 2.96 0.25 -18.82
C LYS A 136 1.92 0.94 -17.96
N GLU A 137 1.04 0.17 -17.33
CA GLU A 137 0.00 0.67 -16.44
C GLU A 137 0.57 1.19 -15.12
N VAL A 138 1.53 0.50 -14.50
CA VAL A 138 2.24 0.98 -13.30
C VAL A 138 3.05 2.22 -13.62
N GLU A 139 3.74 2.27 -14.77
CA GLU A 139 4.45 3.47 -15.23
C GLU A 139 3.50 4.63 -15.53
N ARG A 140 2.33 4.35 -16.13
CA ARG A 140 1.26 5.33 -16.37
C ARG A 140 0.70 5.86 -15.04
N MET A 141 0.28 4.98 -14.14
CA MET A 141 -0.23 5.32 -12.81
C MET A 141 0.81 6.05 -11.95
N GLY A 142 2.10 5.71 -12.10
CA GLY A 142 3.21 6.41 -11.47
C GLY A 142 3.31 7.86 -11.96
N ARG A 143 3.30 8.08 -13.28
CA ARG A 143 3.29 9.42 -13.89
C ARG A 143 2.07 10.23 -13.46
N GLU A 144 0.89 9.63 -13.49
CA GLU A 144 -0.35 10.30 -13.06
C GLU A 144 -0.31 10.67 -11.58
N ASN A 145 0.17 9.79 -10.71
CA ASN A 145 0.36 10.11 -9.29
C ASN A 145 1.32 11.28 -9.09
N THR A 146 2.43 11.34 -9.84
CA THR A 146 3.36 12.46 -9.74
C THR A 146 2.74 13.77 -10.20
N ASP A 147 1.92 13.74 -11.26
CA ASP A 147 1.27 14.94 -11.76
C ASP A 147 0.15 15.43 -10.85
N LEU A 148 -0.69 14.53 -10.35
CA LEU A 148 -1.72 14.85 -9.35
C LEU A 148 -1.10 15.46 -8.08
N ARG A 149 0.04 14.94 -7.61
CA ARG A 149 0.76 15.53 -6.47
C ARG A 149 1.22 16.95 -6.78
N ARG A 150 1.74 17.20 -7.98
CA ARG A 150 2.13 18.54 -8.42
C ARG A 150 0.92 19.48 -8.46
N GLN A 151 -0.20 19.03 -9.01
CA GLN A 151 -1.45 19.80 -9.06
C GLN A 151 -1.96 20.15 -7.65
N VAL A 152 -1.92 19.19 -6.72
CA VAL A 152 -2.28 19.43 -5.31
C VAL A 152 -1.40 20.51 -4.69
N GLU A 153 -0.09 20.46 -4.90
CA GLU A 153 0.82 21.50 -4.39
C GLU A 153 0.58 22.86 -5.03
N GLN A 154 0.32 22.91 -6.34
CA GLN A 154 -0.06 24.15 -7.03
C GLN A 154 -1.36 24.75 -6.47
N LEU A 155 -2.39 23.92 -6.26
CA LEU A 155 -3.66 24.36 -5.69
C LEU A 155 -3.50 24.87 -4.26
N LYS A 156 -2.70 24.17 -3.43
CA LYS A 156 -2.37 24.65 -2.08
C LYS A 156 -1.67 26.00 -2.12
N ALA A 157 -0.71 26.20 -3.03
CA ALA A 157 -0.02 27.47 -3.21
C ALA A 157 -0.96 28.59 -3.70
N GLN A 158 -1.90 28.28 -4.61
CA GLN A 158 -2.91 29.24 -5.04
C GLN A 158 -3.85 29.63 -3.90
N LEU A 159 -4.25 28.67 -3.08
CA LEU A 159 -5.10 28.92 -1.91
C LEU A 159 -4.37 29.73 -0.83
N SER A 160 -3.07 29.52 -0.62
CA SER A 160 -2.29 30.31 0.35
C SER A 160 -2.07 31.76 -0.09
N LEU A 161 -2.02 32.02 -1.40
CA LEU A 161 -1.91 33.37 -1.97
C LEU A 161 -3.26 34.09 -2.10
N ARG A 162 -4.38 33.40 -1.88
CA ARG A 162 -5.71 33.99 -2.00
C ARG A 162 -5.97 34.91 -0.79
N PRO A 163 -6.15 36.23 -0.99
CA PRO A 163 -6.44 37.13 0.12
C PRO A 163 -7.78 36.78 0.75
N VAL A 164 -7.83 36.75 2.09
CA VAL A 164 -9.02 36.45 2.92
C VAL A 164 -10.21 37.40 2.63
N SER A 165 -9.99 38.48 1.88
CA SER A 165 -11.01 39.40 1.35
C SER A 165 -12.07 38.72 0.46
N ALA A 166 -11.78 37.54 -0.11
CA ALA A 166 -12.78 36.76 -0.84
C ALA A 166 -13.81 36.04 0.06
N ALA A 167 -13.84 36.34 1.37
CA ALA A 167 -14.85 35.87 2.32
C ALA A 167 -16.20 36.62 2.22
N ASN A 168 -16.36 37.58 1.30
CA ASN A 168 -17.68 38.13 0.96
C ASN A 168 -18.35 37.30 -0.15
N GLY A 169 -18.67 36.04 0.17
CA GLY A 169 -19.34 35.08 -0.71
C GLY A 169 -20.76 35.47 -1.17
N ALA A 170 -21.31 36.61 -0.73
CA ALA A 170 -22.63 37.07 -1.12
C ALA A 170 -22.64 38.03 -2.33
N ALA A 171 -21.52 38.72 -2.62
CA ALA A 171 -21.49 39.74 -3.68
C ALA A 171 -21.12 39.18 -5.06
N ALA A 172 -20.30 38.13 -5.12
CA ALA A 172 -19.84 37.54 -6.38
C ALA A 172 -20.95 36.75 -7.13
N PHE A 173 -22.00 36.31 -6.42
CA PHE A 173 -23.11 35.58 -7.04
C PHE A 173 -24.13 36.50 -7.73
N LYS A 174 -24.10 37.81 -7.48
CA LYS A 174 -25.09 38.77 -7.99
C LYS A 174 -24.72 39.42 -9.33
N SER A 175 -23.50 39.19 -9.83
CA SER A 175 -23.00 39.79 -11.08
C SER A 175 -22.96 38.84 -12.30
N LEU A 176 -23.48 37.62 -12.18
CA LEU A 176 -23.55 36.66 -13.30
C LEU A 176 -24.91 36.65 -14.04
N ASN A 177 -25.83 37.54 -13.67
CA ASN A 177 -27.05 37.79 -14.45
C ASN A 177 -26.72 38.75 -15.60
N GLY A 178 -26.09 38.22 -16.65
CA GLY A 178 -25.74 38.99 -17.83
C GLY A 178 -24.83 38.24 -18.78
N SER A 179 -25.38 37.25 -19.47
CA SER A 179 -25.03 36.95 -20.87
C SER A 179 -23.54 36.79 -21.21
N THR A 180 -22.81 35.84 -20.62
CA THR A 180 -21.71 35.09 -21.28
C THR A 180 -21.12 34.02 -20.34
N LEU A 181 -21.90 32.98 -20.07
CA LEU A 181 -21.33 31.67 -19.73
C LEU A 181 -21.66 30.74 -20.89
N LYS A 182 -20.63 30.37 -21.66
CA LYS A 182 -20.77 29.24 -22.57
C LYS A 182 -21.08 28.02 -21.70
N PRO A 183 -22.19 27.30 -21.94
CA PRO A 183 -22.54 26.16 -21.10
C PRO A 183 -21.35 25.21 -21.06
N LEU A 184 -20.91 24.86 -19.85
CA LEU A 184 -20.12 23.66 -19.69
C LEU A 184 -21.01 22.53 -20.19
N THR A 185 -20.62 21.91 -21.29
CA THR A 185 -21.27 20.69 -21.74
C THR A 185 -21.24 19.74 -20.55
N PRO A 186 -22.39 19.13 -20.18
CA PRO A 186 -22.36 18.07 -19.19
C PRO A 186 -21.35 17.05 -19.69
N VAL A 187 -20.34 16.72 -18.87
CA VAL A 187 -19.60 15.49 -19.09
C VAL A 187 -20.66 14.41 -18.98
N THR A 188 -21.06 13.88 -20.13
CA THR A 188 -21.93 12.71 -20.21
C THR A 188 -21.27 11.67 -19.31
N SER A 189 -21.91 11.39 -18.18
CA SER A 189 -21.68 10.16 -17.44
C SER A 189 -21.72 9.05 -18.47
N ASN A 190 -20.57 8.41 -18.72
CA ASN A 190 -20.49 7.34 -19.68
C ASN A 190 -21.56 6.29 -19.30
N PRO A 191 -22.58 6.00 -20.13
CA PRO A 191 -23.71 5.16 -19.71
C PRO A 191 -23.37 3.67 -19.51
N ALA A 192 -22.09 3.29 -19.57
CA ALA A 192 -21.65 1.90 -19.60
C ALA A 192 -21.26 1.32 -18.22
N LEU A 193 -21.78 1.87 -17.12
CA LEU A 193 -21.82 1.16 -15.83
C LEU A 193 -23.25 1.14 -15.29
N ARG A 194 -24.15 0.50 -16.05
CA ARG A 194 -25.36 -0.08 -15.45
C ARG A 194 -24.96 -1.42 -14.83
N TYR A 195 -24.90 -1.45 -13.50
CA TYR A 195 -24.96 -2.71 -12.75
C TYR A 195 -26.34 -3.32 -13.01
N ALA A 196 -26.43 -4.23 -13.98
CA ALA A 196 -27.65 -4.98 -14.23
C ALA A 196 -27.82 -6.03 -13.11
N GLN A 197 -28.92 -5.92 -12.37
CA GLN A 197 -29.37 -6.96 -11.44
C GLN A 197 -29.68 -8.26 -12.21
N PRO A 198 -29.47 -9.44 -11.60
CA PRO A 198 -29.81 -10.71 -12.21
C PRO A 198 -31.33 -10.93 -12.11
N GLY A 199 -32.03 -10.78 -13.23
CA GLY A 199 -33.45 -11.11 -13.39
C GLY A 199 -33.65 -11.90 -14.68
N GLU A 200 -34.42 -12.98 -14.58
CA GLU A 200 -34.52 -14.10 -15.50
C GLU A 200 -34.83 -13.72 -16.96
N ARG A 201 -34.15 -14.41 -17.91
CA ARG A 201 -34.74 -14.69 -19.21
C ARG A 201 -34.34 -16.10 -19.66
N GLN A 202 -35.37 -16.91 -19.92
CA GLN A 202 -35.31 -18.26 -20.45
C GLN A 202 -34.68 -18.30 -21.86
N PRO A 203 -34.07 -19.43 -22.26
CA PRO A 203 -33.37 -19.56 -23.54
C PRO A 203 -34.35 -19.77 -24.70
N GLU A 204 -34.24 -18.93 -25.73
CA GLU A 204 -34.85 -19.17 -27.05
C GLU A 204 -33.86 -19.99 -27.91
N PRO A 205 -34.32 -20.94 -28.75
CA PRO A 205 -33.45 -21.85 -29.49
C PRO A 205 -32.71 -21.11 -30.63
N PRO A 206 -31.47 -21.51 -30.98
CA PRO A 206 -30.68 -20.78 -31.98
C PRO A 206 -31.16 -21.09 -33.41
N PRO A 207 -31.16 -20.10 -34.33
CA PRO A 207 -31.24 -20.38 -35.75
C PRO A 207 -29.88 -20.87 -36.29
N ALA A 208 -29.96 -21.80 -37.24
CA ALA A 208 -28.84 -22.46 -37.88
C ALA A 208 -28.11 -21.57 -38.90
N ASP A 209 -26.81 -21.82 -39.01
CA ASP A 209 -25.84 -21.34 -40.00
C ASP A 209 -25.59 -19.83 -40.11
N GLU A 210 -24.64 -19.37 -39.28
CA GLU A 210 -23.64 -18.38 -39.73
C GLU A 210 -22.24 -18.88 -39.31
N THR A 211 -21.49 -19.28 -40.33
CA THR A 211 -20.08 -19.63 -40.26
C THR A 211 -19.24 -18.39 -39.94
N ALA A 212 -18.21 -18.60 -39.10
CA ALA A 212 -17.13 -17.67 -38.75
C ALA A 212 -17.48 -16.50 -37.80
N GLN A 213 -17.53 -16.79 -36.50
CA GLN A 213 -17.20 -15.79 -35.47
C GLN A 213 -15.66 -15.65 -35.34
N PRO A 214 -15.11 -14.44 -35.17
CA PRO A 214 -13.70 -14.25 -34.87
C PRO A 214 -13.37 -14.93 -33.53
N THR A 215 -12.41 -15.85 -33.54
CA THR A 215 -11.90 -16.57 -32.37
C THR A 215 -11.40 -15.57 -31.33
N ALA A 216 -12.14 -15.38 -30.24
CA ALA A 216 -11.64 -14.72 -29.05
C ALA A 216 -10.35 -15.43 -28.61
N ALA A 217 -9.25 -14.68 -28.49
CA ALA A 217 -7.96 -15.22 -28.10
C ALA A 217 -8.06 -15.92 -26.74
N SER A 218 -8.07 -17.25 -26.74
CA SER A 218 -8.09 -18.05 -25.52
C SER A 218 -6.68 -18.02 -24.93
N LYS A 219 -6.53 -17.39 -23.78
CA LYS A 219 -5.25 -17.37 -23.07
C LYS A 219 -5.02 -18.74 -22.43
N THR A 220 -3.81 -19.26 -22.55
CA THR A 220 -3.43 -20.56 -22.01
C THR A 220 -2.44 -20.41 -20.86
N HIS A 221 -2.44 -21.39 -19.97
CA HIS A 221 -1.53 -21.52 -18.83
C HIS A 221 -0.80 -22.86 -18.91
N VAL A 222 0.53 -22.85 -18.84
CA VAL A 222 1.33 -24.07 -18.75
C VAL A 222 1.53 -24.40 -17.27
N VAL A 223 0.98 -25.54 -16.86
CA VAL A 223 0.98 -26.06 -15.50
C VAL A 223 2.41 -26.17 -15.00
N LYS A 224 2.70 -25.65 -13.81
CA LYS A 224 3.97 -25.77 -13.10
C LYS A 224 3.85 -26.80 -11.98
N SER A 225 5.00 -27.22 -11.44
CA SER A 225 5.04 -28.10 -10.27
C SER A 225 4.33 -27.45 -9.09
N GLY A 226 3.38 -28.16 -8.48
CA GLY A 226 2.56 -27.66 -7.37
C GLY A 226 1.29 -26.91 -7.77
N ASP A 227 1.04 -26.69 -9.07
CA ASP A 227 -0.20 -26.09 -9.51
C ASP A 227 -1.39 -27.03 -9.31
N THR A 228 -2.50 -26.44 -8.86
CA THR A 228 -3.81 -27.09 -8.85
C THR A 228 -4.77 -26.29 -9.71
N PRO A 229 -5.82 -26.91 -10.29
CA PRO A 229 -6.83 -26.16 -11.05
C PRO A 229 -7.46 -25.03 -10.23
N TYR A 230 -7.61 -25.22 -8.92
CA TYR A 230 -8.11 -24.20 -8.02
C TYR A 230 -7.14 -23.01 -7.88
N ALA A 231 -5.85 -23.27 -7.70
CA ALA A 231 -4.83 -22.22 -7.64
C ALA A 231 -4.75 -21.45 -8.97
N ILE A 232 -4.77 -22.16 -10.10
CA ILE A 232 -4.78 -21.57 -11.44
C ILE A 232 -6.03 -20.69 -11.61
N ALA A 233 -7.22 -21.20 -11.28
CA ALA A 233 -8.47 -20.45 -11.37
C ALA A 233 -8.42 -19.15 -10.55
N ARG A 234 -7.86 -19.21 -9.33
CA ARG A 234 -7.70 -18.06 -8.43
C ARG A 234 -6.71 -17.03 -8.97
N ILE A 235 -5.59 -17.46 -9.55
CA ILE A 235 -4.59 -16.59 -10.18
C ILE A 235 -5.23 -15.77 -11.30
N TYR A 236 -6.09 -16.39 -12.10
CA TYR A 236 -6.74 -15.74 -13.24
C TYR A 236 -8.11 -15.13 -12.92
N GLY A 237 -8.58 -15.20 -11.67
CA GLY A 237 -9.86 -14.65 -11.27
C GLY A 237 -11.08 -15.33 -11.91
N VAL A 238 -10.93 -16.56 -12.40
CA VAL A 238 -12.01 -17.33 -13.03
C VAL A 238 -12.62 -18.34 -12.07
N LYS A 239 -13.89 -18.70 -12.27
CA LYS A 239 -14.51 -19.78 -11.49
C LYS A 239 -13.88 -21.12 -11.88
N LEU A 240 -13.59 -21.97 -10.90
CA LEU A 240 -13.03 -23.31 -11.13
C LEU A 240 -13.90 -24.13 -12.11
N ALA A 241 -15.23 -24.09 -11.96
CA ALA A 241 -16.15 -24.77 -12.86
C ALA A 241 -16.00 -24.29 -14.32
N SER A 242 -15.83 -22.98 -14.53
CA SER A 242 -15.60 -22.41 -15.85
C SER A 242 -14.26 -22.91 -16.43
N LEU A 243 -13.20 -22.90 -15.62
CA LEU A 243 -11.90 -23.42 -16.02
C LEU A 243 -11.97 -24.89 -16.45
N LEU A 244 -12.66 -25.74 -15.69
CA LEU A 244 -12.82 -27.17 -16.05
C LEU A 244 -13.67 -27.36 -17.30
N SER A 245 -14.75 -26.56 -17.46
CA SER A 245 -15.61 -26.64 -18.65
C SER A 245 -14.89 -26.22 -19.94
N ALA A 246 -13.92 -25.30 -19.83
CA ALA A 246 -13.07 -24.89 -20.95
C ALA A 246 -11.98 -25.92 -21.29
N ASN A 247 -11.78 -26.93 -20.45
CA ASN A 247 -10.77 -27.98 -20.62
C ASN A 247 -11.41 -29.37 -20.44
N PRO A 248 -12.32 -29.77 -21.35
CA PRO A 248 -12.90 -31.11 -21.31
C PRO A 248 -11.77 -32.16 -21.39
N GLY A 249 -11.65 -32.99 -20.35
CA GLY A 249 -10.60 -34.01 -20.23
C GLY A 249 -9.45 -33.66 -19.26
N LEU A 250 -9.43 -32.45 -18.71
CA LEU A 250 -8.51 -32.10 -17.62
C LEU A 250 -8.96 -32.78 -16.31
N ASP A 251 -8.20 -33.77 -15.84
CA ASP A 251 -8.43 -34.38 -14.53
C ASP A 251 -7.87 -33.47 -13.41
N PRO A 252 -8.72 -32.93 -12.52
CA PRO A 252 -8.27 -32.01 -11.47
C PRO A 252 -7.27 -32.59 -10.48
N ARG A 253 -7.22 -33.92 -10.37
CA ARG A 253 -6.33 -34.64 -9.43
C ARG A 253 -5.02 -35.06 -10.09
N ARG A 254 -4.87 -34.88 -11.40
CA ARG A 254 -3.73 -35.40 -12.18
C ARG A 254 -3.13 -34.37 -13.12
N LEU A 255 -3.05 -33.12 -12.68
CA LEU A 255 -2.31 -32.09 -13.40
C LEU A 255 -0.82 -32.44 -13.47
N ARG A 256 -0.26 -32.42 -14.68
CA ARG A 256 1.17 -32.65 -14.90
C ARG A 256 1.87 -31.34 -15.22
N PRO A 257 3.05 -31.07 -14.63
CA PRO A 257 3.88 -29.97 -15.08
C PRO A 257 4.14 -30.03 -16.59
N GLY A 258 4.03 -28.90 -17.27
CA GLY A 258 4.12 -28.79 -18.72
C GLY A 258 2.80 -28.97 -19.47
N GLN A 259 1.72 -29.41 -18.80
CA GLN A 259 0.39 -29.51 -19.42
C GLN A 259 -0.21 -28.12 -19.67
N THR A 260 -0.87 -27.94 -20.82
CA THR A 260 -1.51 -26.67 -21.16
C THR A 260 -2.98 -26.68 -20.72
N VAL A 261 -3.40 -25.63 -20.02
CA VAL A 261 -4.77 -25.37 -19.56
C VAL A 261 -5.28 -24.10 -20.22
N VAL A 262 -6.42 -24.19 -20.91
CA VAL A 262 -7.12 -23.07 -21.51
C VAL A 262 -7.82 -22.27 -20.42
N ILE A 263 -7.56 -20.98 -20.33
CA ILE A 263 -8.20 -20.08 -19.37
C ILE A 263 -9.37 -19.40 -20.09
N PRO A 264 -10.63 -19.67 -19.69
CA PRO A 264 -11.78 -19.03 -20.30
C PRO A 264 -11.84 -17.56 -19.89
N TRP A 265 -11.74 -16.67 -20.87
CA TRP A 265 -12.09 -15.26 -20.71
C TRP A 265 -13.51 -15.05 -21.23
N ARG A 266 -14.34 -14.38 -20.42
CA ARG A 266 -15.59 -13.74 -20.84
C ARG A 266 -15.53 -12.29 -20.40
#